data_AF-A0A945TT44-F1
#
_entry.id   AF-A0A945TT44-F1
#
_cell.length_a   1.000
_cell.length_b   1.000
_cell.length_c   1.000
_cell.angle_alpha   90.00
_cell.angle_beta   90.00
_cell.angle_gamma   90.00
#
_symmetry.space_group_name_H-M   'P 1'
#
loop_
_entity.id
_entity.type
_entity.pdbx_description
1 polymer ?
#
loop_
_entity_poly.entity_id
_entity_poly.type
_entity_poly.pdbx_seq_one_letter_code
_entity_poly.pdbx_strand_id
1 'polypeptide(L)' 'MDDLASYSPGPGEDLAKASRVPHDTNLDSLIDIAVDTGQPIVVQDDAGVEVGIIDRTTLLKGIKGGKS' A
#
# COMPACT_ATOMS: atom_id res chain seq x y z
N MET A 1 -5.71 -3.36 4.97
CA MET A 1 -5.53 -1.98 4.50
C MET A 1 -5.77 -1.12 5.71
N ASP A 2 -4.79 -0.31 6.06
CA ASP A 2 -4.92 0.61 7.17
C ASP A 2 -5.42 1.96 6.64
N ASP A 3 -6.03 2.74 7.54
CA ASP A 3 -6.40 4.12 7.23
C ASP A 3 -5.12 4.97 7.17
N LEU A 4 -4.97 5.70 6.06
CA LEU A 4 -3.84 6.60 5.83
C LEU A 4 -3.68 7.62 6.97
N ALA A 5 -4.78 8.13 7.54
CA ALA A 5 -4.74 9.11 8.62
C ALA A 5 -4.17 8.55 9.93
N SER A 6 -4.24 7.23 10.10
CA SER A 6 -3.77 6.53 11.31
C SER A 6 -2.40 5.85 11.13
N TYR A 7 -1.89 5.82 9.91
CA TYR A 7 -0.69 5.08 9.58
C TYR A 7 0.57 5.82 10.05
N SER A 8 1.40 5.12 10.81
CA SER A 8 2.72 5.59 11.22
C SER A 8 3.79 4.86 10.41
N PRO A 9 4.55 5.56 9.54
CA PRO A 9 5.63 4.94 8.80
C PRO A 9 6.66 4.31 9.73
N GLY A 10 7.09 3.10 9.38
CA GLY A 10 8.19 2.41 10.02
C GLY A 10 9.56 3.00 9.65
N PRO A 11 10.65 2.48 10.22
CA PRO A 11 12.00 2.93 9.91
C PRO A 11 12.32 2.82 8.41
N GLY A 12 12.65 3.94 7.77
CA GLY A 12 13.00 4.01 6.35
C GLY A 12 11.81 4.17 5.40
N GLU A 13 10.58 4.16 5.91
CA GLU A 13 9.37 4.46 5.14
C GLU A 13 9.10 5.97 5.11
N ASP A 14 8.63 6.46 3.97
CA ASP A 14 8.34 7.87 3.70
C ASP A 14 7.14 7.98 2.76
N LEU A 15 5.99 8.42 3.29
CA LEU A 15 4.74 8.58 2.53
C LEU A 15 4.84 9.62 1.41
N ALA A 16 5.78 10.57 1.50
CA ALA A 16 6.00 11.51 0.41
C ALA A 16 6.64 10.83 -0.82
N LYS A 17 7.29 9.68 -0.61
CA LYS A 17 7.91 8.85 -1.67
C LYS A 17 7.07 7.63 -2.04
N ALA A 18 5.96 7.39 -1.32
CA ALA A 18 5.03 6.30 -1.61
C ALA A 18 4.37 6.47 -2.98
N SER A 19 4.25 5.36 -3.71
CA SER A 19 3.48 5.32 -4.95
C SER A 19 1.99 5.42 -4.65
N ARG A 20 1.26 6.16 -5.49
CA ARG A 20 -0.20 6.31 -5.43
C ARG A 20 -0.81 5.52 -6.57
N VAL A 21 -1.71 4.59 -6.25
CA VAL A 21 -2.29 3.66 -7.21
C VAL A 21 -3.81 3.60 -7.08
N PRO A 22 -4.55 3.31 -8.16
CA PRO A 22 -5.99 3.04 -8.10
C PRO A 22 -6.35 1.86 -7.19
N HIS A 23 -7.53 1.90 -6.59
CA HIS A 23 -8.08 0.85 -5.72
C HIS A 23 -8.30 -0.51 -6.41
N ASP A 24 -8.37 -0.55 -7.73
CA ASP A 24 -8.49 -1.77 -8.54
C ASP A 24 -7.13 -2.34 -9.00
N THR A 25 -6.01 -1.78 -8.53
CA THR A 25 -4.67 -2.29 -8.82
C THR A 25 -4.51 -3.72 -8.32
N ASN A 26 -4.13 -4.63 -9.21
CA ASN A 26 -4.00 -6.05 -8.89
C ASN A 26 -2.80 -6.34 -7.96
N LEU A 27 -2.86 -7.49 -7.27
CA LEU A 27 -1.86 -7.89 -6.29
C LEU A 27 -0.44 -7.98 -6.88
N ASP A 28 -0.29 -8.51 -8.09
CA ASP A 28 1.03 -8.65 -8.73
C ASP A 28 1.70 -7.28 -8.94
N SER A 29 0.93 -6.30 -9.41
CA SER A 29 1.42 -4.92 -9.61
C SER A 29 1.78 -4.26 -8.27
N LEU A 30 1.00 -4.52 -7.21
CA LEU A 30 1.33 -4.05 -5.86
C LEU A 30 2.63 -4.67 -5.34
N ILE A 31 2.91 -5.94 -5.67
CA ILE A 31 4.17 -6.60 -5.32
C ILE A 31 5.34 -5.94 -6.02
N ASP A 32 5.24 -5.72 -7.33
CA ASP A 32 6.30 -5.08 -8.11
C ASP A 32 6.66 -3.70 -7.55
N ILE A 33 5.65 -2.87 -7.27
CA ILE A 33 5.84 -1.53 -6.70
C ILE A 33 6.49 -1.60 -5.31
N ALA A 34 6.03 -2.50 -4.45
CA ALA A 34 6.57 -2.65 -3.09
C ALA A 34 8.02 -3.16 -3.08
N VAL A 35 8.38 -3.99 -4.06
CA VAL A 35 9.76 -4.50 -4.24
C VAL A 35 10.68 -3.41 -4.79
N ASP A 36 10.24 -2.66 -5.78
CA ASP A 36 11.06 -1.63 -6.45
C ASP A 36 11.31 -0.41 -5.56
N THR A 37 10.26 0.07 -4.88
CA THR A 37 10.35 1.32 -4.10
C THR A 37 10.82 1.09 -2.67
N GLY A 38 10.51 -0.07 -2.09
CA GLY A 38 10.65 -0.31 -0.65
C GLY A 38 9.78 0.59 0.23
N GLN A 39 8.83 1.34 -0.36
CA GLN A 39 7.91 2.24 0.33
C GLN A 39 6.52 1.58 0.46
N PRO A 40 5.69 2.02 1.42
CA PRO A 40 4.29 1.65 1.42
C PRO A 40 3.56 2.24 0.20
N ILE A 41 2.39 1.69 -0.12
CA ILE A 41 1.59 2.06 -1.29
C ILE A 41 0.32 2.76 -0.82
N VAL A 42 0.08 3.97 -1.33
CA VAL A 42 -1.16 4.72 -1.07
C VAL A 42 -2.18 4.34 -2.13
N VAL A 43 -3.38 3.99 -1.69
CA VAL A 43 -4.50 3.60 -2.54
C VAL A 43 -5.42 4.79 -2.74
N GLN A 44 -5.82 5.04 -3.99
CA GLN A 44 -6.74 6.10 -4.37
C GLN A 44 -8.05 5.55 -4.96
N ASP A 45 -9.16 6.25 -4.70
CA ASP A 45 -10.42 5.99 -5.39
C ASP A 45 -10.46 6.58 -6.81
N ASP A 46 -11.58 6.39 -7.51
CA ASP A 46 -11.79 6.90 -8.87
C ASP A 46 -11.76 8.43 -8.97
N ALA A 47 -11.93 9.15 -7.85
CA ALA A 47 -11.84 10.60 -7.76
C ALA A 47 -10.42 11.09 -7.40
N GLY A 48 -9.47 10.19 -7.19
CA GLY A 48 -8.10 10.48 -6.78
C GLY A 48 -7.94 10.75 -5.28
N VAL A 49 -8.96 10.49 -4.47
CA VAL A 49 -8.91 10.63 -3.01
C VAL A 49 -8.10 9.47 -2.45
N GLU A 50 -7.12 9.76 -1.59
CA GLU A 50 -6.35 8.74 -0.89
C GLU A 50 -7.25 8.05 0.16
N VAL A 51 -7.58 6.78 -0.05
CA VAL A 51 -8.57 6.01 0.74
C VAL A 51 -7.94 4.96 1.64
N GLY A 52 -6.63 4.71 1.51
CA GLY A 52 -5.94 3.79 2.41
C GLY A 52 -4.50 3.54 2.05
N ILE A 53 -3.88 2.68 2.84
CA ILE A 53 -2.48 2.32 2.66
C ILE A 53 -2.25 0.81 2.76
N ILE A 54 -1.32 0.35 1.94
CA ILE A 54 -0.82 -1.03 1.90
C ILE A 54 0.67 -0.99 2.24
N ASP A 55 1.00 -1.41 3.45
CA ASP A 55 2.37 -1.66 3.87
C ASP A 55 2.82 -3.08 3.51
N ARG A 56 4.10 -3.38 3.71
CA ARG A 56 4.66 -4.71 3.44
C ARG A 56 3.96 -5.81 4.24
N THR A 57 3.55 -5.53 5.48
CA THR A 57 2.85 -6.50 6.32
C THR A 57 1.48 -6.86 5.74
N THR A 58 0.71 -5.86 5.33
CA THR A 58 -0.60 -6.01 4.69
C THR A 58 -0.48 -6.77 3.38
N LEU A 59 0.53 -6.43 2.56
CA LEU A 59 0.79 -7.11 1.30
C LEU A 59 1.10 -8.60 1.52
N LEU A 60 1.97 -8.94 2.46
CA LEU A 60 2.30 -10.33 2.81
C LEU A 60 1.10 -11.12 3.33
N LYS A 61 0.22 -10.48 4.13
CA LYS A 61 -1.05 -11.10 4.56
C LYS A 61 -1.96 -11.40 3.37
N GLY A 62 -2.02 -10.49 2.39
CA GLY A 62 -2.72 -10.71 1.12
C GLY A 62 -2.18 -11.90 0.34
N ILE A 63 -0.86 -11.96 0.12
CA ILE A 63 -0.16 -13.05 -0.59
C ILE A 63 -0.39 -14.41 0.08
N LYS A 64 -0.39 -14.46 1.41
CA LYS A 64 -0.67 -15.69 2.18
C LYS A 64 -2.10 -16.23 1.94
N GLY A 65 -2.97 -15.49 1.26
CA GLY A 65 -4.37 -15.86 1.02
C GLY A 65 -5.34 -15.30 2.05
N GLY A 66 -5.01 -14.17 2.68
CA GLY A 66 -5.97 -13.38 3.47
C GLY A 66 -6.50 -14.05 4.74
N LYS A 67 -5.81 -15.06 5.29
CA LYS A 67 -6.18 -15.60 6.61
C LYS A 67 -5.80 -14.61 7.70
N SER A 68 -6.80 -13.85 8.13
CA SER A 68 -6.85 -13.18 9.44
C SER A 68 -6.64 -14.16 10.58
#